data_AF-A0A7V8YNE3-F1
#
_entry.id   AF-A0A7V8YNE3-F1
#
_cell.length_a   1.000
_cell.length_b   1.000
_cell.length_c   1.000
_cell.angle_alpha   90.00
_cell.angle_beta   90.00
_cell.angle_gamma   90.00
#
_symmetry.space_group_name_H-M   'P 1'
#
loop_
_entity.id
_entity.type
_entity.pdbx_description
1 polymer ?
#
loop_
_entity_poly.entity_id
_entity_poly.type
_entity_poly.pdbx_seq_one_letter_code
_entity_poly.pdbx_strand_id
1 'polypeptide(L)'
;MEGSEAIAEAAIVAGCRFFAGYPMTPFTELLEHLARRLPEVGGNCVNAESELEAVGMAWGALATGARAATGSTGQGLSLMQESFSEITLAELPLVIFNMARGQQDYFQSTRGGGHGDYRHIVLAPLDIAEAVELTQLGFHLADQWRSPVLVYGDYLLAHTNEAVSVEPIDFGDLPAKDWAVDGSLAGTGRSRSISPLGLGKTGNEGPGIERHLRQIAEKLAEIERAEARVESAHVDDAETVVVAFGTPAKFVRYVVEELRADGEKVGYVRPITLWPYPYAAVREAAQGARVVGVFELCAGQMIDDVRLGVGHDVPVVGIGGISTDGSGFGVGPLLDAEIIRDRVLALHRGVDLPPLPVNDRA
;
A
#
# COMPACT_ATOMS: atom_id res chain seq x y z
N MET A 1 7.06 -19.41 6.54
CA MET A 1 6.14 -19.21 5.40
C MET A 1 6.81 -18.24 4.47
N GLU A 2 6.62 -18.41 3.17
CA GLU A 2 6.99 -17.37 2.22
C GLU A 2 6.04 -16.17 2.39
N GLY A 3 6.50 -14.95 2.13
CA GLY A 3 5.71 -13.74 2.39
C GLY A 3 4.39 -13.70 1.61
N SER A 4 4.39 -14.13 0.34
CA SER A 4 3.15 -14.28 -0.45
C SER A 4 2.14 -15.23 0.21
N GLU A 5 2.60 -16.34 0.78
CA GLU A 5 1.74 -17.29 1.51
C GLU A 5 1.20 -16.67 2.80
N ALA A 6 2.05 -15.96 3.55
CA ALA A 6 1.67 -15.31 4.80
C ALA A 6 0.61 -14.22 4.59
N ILE A 7 0.76 -13.40 3.55
CA ILE A 7 -0.23 -12.39 3.15
C ILE A 7 -1.55 -13.04 2.74
N ALA A 8 -1.49 -14.13 1.96
CA ALA A 8 -2.69 -14.87 1.56
C ALA A 8 -3.42 -15.50 2.76
N GLU A 9 -2.70 -16.09 3.72
CA GLU A 9 -3.30 -16.58 4.97
C GLU A 9 -3.91 -15.44 5.80
N ALA A 10 -3.22 -14.30 5.90
CA ALA A 10 -3.72 -13.14 6.60
C ALA A 10 -5.02 -12.62 5.99
N ALA A 11 -5.15 -12.64 4.66
CA ALA A 11 -6.39 -12.30 3.97
C ALA A 11 -7.53 -13.26 4.31
N ILE A 12 -7.25 -14.57 4.37
CA ILE A 12 -8.24 -15.61 4.72
C ILE A 12 -8.73 -15.45 6.16
N VAL A 13 -7.79 -15.25 7.08
CA VAL A 13 -8.05 -15.00 8.51
C VAL A 13 -8.84 -13.71 8.70
N ALA A 14 -8.53 -12.68 7.91
CA ALA A 14 -9.33 -11.46 7.81
C ALA A 14 -10.69 -11.65 7.11
N GLY A 15 -11.15 -12.88 6.87
CA GLY A 15 -12.50 -13.13 6.37
C GLY A 15 -12.67 -12.92 4.86
N CYS A 16 -11.60 -12.79 4.08
CA CYS A 16 -11.69 -12.80 2.62
C CYS A 16 -12.32 -14.11 2.13
N ARG A 17 -13.33 -14.02 1.27
CA ARG A 17 -14.02 -15.19 0.70
C ARG A 17 -14.12 -15.15 -0.82
N PHE A 18 -13.61 -14.09 -1.45
CA PHE A 18 -13.53 -14.03 -2.89
C PHE A 18 -12.21 -13.38 -3.34
N PHE A 19 -11.51 -14.03 -4.25
CA PHE A 19 -10.34 -13.48 -4.89
C PHE A 19 -10.42 -13.71 -6.39
N ALA A 20 -10.05 -12.71 -7.17
CA ALA A 20 -9.82 -12.88 -8.59
C ALA A 20 -8.52 -12.18 -8.96
N GLY A 21 -7.71 -12.82 -9.79
CA GLY A 21 -6.40 -12.29 -10.18
C GLY A 21 -5.91 -12.88 -11.49
N TYR A 22 -4.90 -12.25 -12.05
CA TYR A 22 -4.14 -12.73 -13.21
C TYR A 22 -2.67 -12.90 -12.80
N PRO A 23 -2.01 -14.01 -13.18
CA PRO A 23 -0.63 -14.26 -12.77
C PRO A 23 0.34 -13.23 -13.36
N MET A 24 1.12 -12.59 -12.50
CA MET A 24 2.14 -11.61 -12.86
C MET A 24 3.23 -11.59 -11.77
N THR A 25 4.46 -11.97 -12.08
CA THR A 25 5.56 -11.99 -11.08
C THR A 25 5.87 -10.58 -10.56
N PRO A 26 6.06 -10.37 -9.24
CA PRO A 26 6.09 -11.35 -8.11
C PRO A 26 4.78 -11.59 -7.34
N PHE A 27 3.62 -11.42 -7.96
CA PHE A 27 2.30 -11.62 -7.33
C PHE A 27 1.74 -13.05 -7.51
N THR A 28 2.30 -13.85 -8.41
CA THR A 28 1.76 -15.17 -8.81
C THR A 28 1.61 -16.13 -7.64
N GLU A 29 2.58 -16.20 -6.74
CA GLU A 29 2.62 -17.10 -5.59
C GLU A 29 1.47 -16.83 -4.61
N LEU A 30 1.08 -15.56 -4.44
CA LEU A 30 -0.06 -15.16 -3.64
C LEU A 30 -1.36 -15.68 -4.26
N LEU A 31 -1.54 -15.52 -5.59
CA LEU A 31 -2.69 -16.06 -6.33
C LEU A 31 -2.75 -17.58 -6.23
N GLU A 32 -1.63 -18.29 -6.42
CA GLU A 32 -1.56 -19.75 -6.34
C GLU A 32 -1.92 -20.27 -4.94
N HIS A 33 -1.48 -19.56 -3.89
CA HIS A 33 -1.80 -19.92 -2.52
C HIS A 33 -3.28 -19.71 -2.19
N LEU A 34 -3.85 -18.56 -2.57
CA LEU A 34 -5.30 -18.31 -2.42
C LEU A 34 -6.14 -19.29 -3.23
N ALA A 35 -5.69 -19.68 -4.42
CA ALA A 35 -6.37 -20.69 -5.25
C ALA A 35 -6.49 -22.05 -4.55
N ARG A 36 -5.49 -22.42 -3.75
CA ARG A 36 -5.53 -23.65 -2.93
C ARG A 36 -6.38 -23.47 -1.68
N ARG A 37 -6.19 -22.38 -0.94
CA ARG A 37 -6.70 -22.23 0.43
C ARG A 37 -8.12 -21.66 0.54
N LEU A 38 -8.57 -20.80 -0.38
CA LEU A 38 -9.92 -20.23 -0.32
C LEU A 38 -11.05 -21.29 -0.37
N PRO A 39 -10.98 -22.32 -1.25
CA PRO A 39 -12.01 -23.37 -1.27
C PRO A 39 -12.17 -24.11 0.06
N GLU A 40 -11.08 -24.27 0.83
CA GLU A 40 -11.09 -24.96 2.13
C GLU A 40 -11.89 -24.20 3.20
N VAL A 41 -12.01 -22.88 3.05
CA VAL A 41 -12.75 -21.98 3.97
C VAL A 41 -14.08 -21.49 3.39
N GLY A 42 -14.57 -22.14 2.34
CA GLY A 42 -15.83 -21.81 1.66
C GLY A 42 -15.77 -20.53 0.81
N GLY A 43 -14.57 -20.06 0.47
CA GLY A 43 -14.34 -18.97 -0.47
C GLY A 43 -14.12 -19.47 -1.90
N ASN A 44 -13.97 -18.51 -2.84
CA ASN A 44 -13.69 -18.79 -4.25
C ASN A 44 -12.48 -17.99 -4.72
N CYS A 45 -11.63 -18.63 -5.52
CA CYS A 45 -10.52 -17.99 -6.22
C CYS A 45 -10.71 -18.18 -7.72
N VAL A 46 -10.60 -17.11 -8.49
CA VAL A 46 -10.73 -17.15 -9.96
C VAL A 46 -9.43 -16.66 -10.60
N ASN A 47 -8.87 -17.49 -11.49
CA ASN A 47 -7.85 -17.06 -12.43
C ASN A 47 -8.58 -16.43 -13.63
N ALA A 48 -8.51 -15.11 -13.74
CA ALA A 48 -9.18 -14.34 -14.78
C ALA A 48 -8.36 -14.33 -16.08
N GLU A 49 -8.94 -13.91 -17.21
CA GLU A 49 -8.16 -13.77 -18.46
C GLU A 49 -7.21 -12.55 -18.47
N SER A 50 -7.51 -11.52 -17.68
CA SER A 50 -6.64 -10.37 -17.43
C SER A 50 -7.00 -9.68 -16.12
N GLU A 51 -6.18 -8.70 -15.73
CA GLU A 51 -6.46 -7.83 -14.58
C GLU A 51 -7.79 -7.04 -14.69
N LEU A 52 -8.27 -6.75 -15.90
CA LEU A 52 -9.57 -6.07 -16.11
C LEU A 52 -10.74 -6.92 -15.62
N GLU A 53 -10.77 -8.19 -15.99
CA GLU A 53 -11.83 -9.10 -15.58
C GLU A 53 -11.68 -9.49 -14.11
N ALA A 54 -10.44 -9.61 -13.61
CA ALA A 54 -10.18 -9.86 -12.19
C ALA A 54 -10.83 -8.80 -11.29
N VAL A 55 -10.60 -7.51 -11.56
CA VAL A 55 -11.20 -6.42 -10.76
C VAL A 55 -12.71 -6.34 -10.95
N GLY A 56 -13.24 -6.62 -12.16
CA GLY A 56 -14.68 -6.68 -12.42
C GLY A 56 -15.37 -7.82 -11.65
N MET A 57 -14.75 -9.00 -11.56
CA MET A 57 -15.25 -10.11 -10.75
C MET A 57 -15.23 -9.78 -9.25
N ALA A 58 -14.14 -9.15 -8.78
CA ALA A 58 -14.03 -8.70 -7.39
C ALA A 58 -15.12 -7.67 -7.05
N TRP A 59 -15.40 -6.71 -7.94
CA TRP A 59 -16.52 -5.78 -7.79
C TRP A 59 -17.83 -6.54 -7.57
N GLY A 60 -18.16 -7.50 -8.44
CA GLY A 60 -19.38 -8.29 -8.34
C GLY A 60 -19.52 -8.99 -6.98
N ALA A 61 -18.42 -9.55 -6.46
CA ALA A 61 -18.41 -10.16 -5.14
C ALA A 61 -18.63 -9.14 -4.01
N LEU A 62 -17.91 -8.00 -4.05
CA LEU A 62 -18.05 -6.91 -3.07
C LEU A 62 -19.48 -6.40 -3.00
N ALA A 63 -20.16 -6.30 -4.14
CA ALA A 63 -21.54 -5.82 -4.19
C ALA A 63 -22.50 -6.64 -3.30
N THR A 64 -22.19 -7.92 -3.08
CA THR A 64 -22.98 -8.83 -2.21
C THR A 64 -22.64 -8.71 -0.72
N GLY A 65 -21.68 -7.85 -0.35
CA GLY A 65 -21.21 -7.66 1.01
C GLY A 65 -20.08 -8.63 1.43
N ALA A 66 -19.70 -9.57 0.57
CA ALA A 66 -18.54 -10.42 0.79
C ALA A 66 -17.25 -9.58 0.86
N ARG A 67 -16.31 -9.95 1.73
CA ARG A 67 -14.94 -9.44 1.65
C ARG A 67 -14.27 -10.08 0.44
N ALA A 68 -13.77 -9.23 -0.45
CA ALA A 68 -13.07 -9.66 -1.64
C ALA A 68 -11.76 -8.88 -1.82
N ALA A 69 -10.83 -9.49 -2.55
CA ALA A 69 -9.58 -8.87 -2.92
C ALA A 69 -9.21 -9.17 -4.37
N THR A 70 -8.30 -8.35 -4.89
CA THR A 70 -7.59 -8.56 -6.15
C THR A 70 -6.15 -8.09 -5.98
N GLY A 71 -5.34 -8.21 -7.00
CA GLY A 71 -3.99 -7.66 -7.00
C GLY A 71 -3.26 -7.93 -8.30
N SER A 72 -2.11 -7.27 -8.43
CA SER A 72 -1.13 -7.52 -9.49
C SER A 72 0.12 -6.70 -9.15
N THR A 73 0.82 -6.23 -10.17
CA THR A 73 2.03 -5.40 -10.14
C THR A 73 1.85 -4.30 -11.19
N GLY A 74 2.48 -3.13 -11.04
CA GLY A 74 2.57 -2.03 -12.02
C GLY A 74 1.62 -2.03 -13.22
N GLN A 75 1.92 -2.81 -14.26
CA GLN A 75 1.11 -2.90 -15.49
C GLN A 75 -0.31 -3.42 -15.24
N GLY A 76 -0.45 -4.50 -14.46
CA GLY A 76 -1.75 -5.07 -14.15
C GLY A 76 -2.61 -4.11 -13.33
N LEU A 77 -2.00 -3.42 -12.36
CA LEU A 77 -2.69 -2.36 -11.62
C LEU A 77 -3.04 -1.15 -12.50
N SER A 78 -2.31 -0.91 -13.60
CA SER A 78 -2.64 0.14 -14.56
C SER A 78 -3.93 -0.19 -15.30
N LEU A 79 -4.12 -1.47 -15.66
CA LEU A 79 -5.34 -1.95 -16.29
C LEU A 79 -6.56 -1.80 -15.36
N MET A 80 -6.38 -1.98 -14.05
CA MET A 80 -7.46 -1.89 -13.08
C MET A 80 -7.88 -0.46 -12.69
N GLN A 81 -7.16 0.59 -13.12
CA GLN A 81 -7.34 1.95 -12.59
C GLN A 81 -8.74 2.55 -12.80
N GLU A 82 -9.38 2.29 -13.95
CA GLU A 82 -10.77 2.72 -14.20
C GLU A 82 -11.73 2.05 -13.21
N SER A 83 -11.54 0.77 -12.94
CA SER A 83 -12.39 0.05 -11.98
C SER A 83 -12.10 0.49 -10.54
N PHE A 84 -10.86 0.81 -10.20
CA PHE A 84 -10.52 1.28 -8.86
C PHE A 84 -11.17 2.62 -8.51
N SER A 85 -11.17 3.59 -9.43
CA SER A 85 -11.87 4.85 -9.21
C SER A 85 -13.37 4.60 -9.03
N GLU A 86 -13.96 3.82 -9.92
CA GLU A 86 -15.39 3.49 -9.88
C GLU A 86 -15.80 2.69 -8.63
N ILE A 87 -15.00 1.73 -8.16
CA ILE A 87 -15.22 0.98 -6.90
C ILE A 87 -15.14 1.91 -5.69
N THR A 88 -14.21 2.87 -5.70
CA THR A 88 -14.11 3.87 -4.63
C THR A 88 -15.35 4.75 -4.60
N LEU A 89 -15.79 5.23 -5.77
CA LEU A 89 -17.00 6.03 -5.91
C LEU A 89 -18.27 5.23 -5.58
N ALA A 90 -18.27 3.93 -5.80
CA ALA A 90 -19.33 3.00 -5.41
C ALA A 90 -19.31 2.64 -3.91
N GLU A 91 -18.32 3.14 -3.16
CA GLU A 91 -18.10 2.88 -1.74
C GLU A 91 -18.05 1.38 -1.41
N LEU A 92 -17.19 0.65 -2.12
CA LEU A 92 -17.00 -0.79 -1.94
C LEU A 92 -15.67 -1.12 -1.23
N PRO A 93 -15.68 -2.05 -0.26
CA PRO A 93 -14.53 -2.36 0.58
C PRO A 93 -13.56 -3.36 -0.07
N LEU A 94 -12.83 -2.93 -1.10
CA LEU A 94 -11.84 -3.77 -1.81
C LEU A 94 -10.49 -3.76 -1.10
N VAL A 95 -9.84 -4.93 -0.96
CA VAL A 95 -8.40 -4.99 -0.67
C VAL A 95 -7.63 -5.29 -1.95
N ILE A 96 -6.57 -4.52 -2.19
CA ILE A 96 -5.71 -4.59 -3.38
C ILE A 96 -4.31 -4.99 -2.94
N PHE A 97 -3.80 -6.12 -3.44
CA PHE A 97 -2.40 -6.49 -3.24
C PHE A 97 -1.55 -5.97 -4.39
N ASN A 98 -0.60 -5.10 -4.09
CA ASN A 98 0.42 -4.67 -5.04
C ASN A 98 1.75 -5.32 -4.68
N MET A 99 2.30 -6.18 -5.53
CA MET A 99 3.66 -6.70 -5.36
C MET A 99 4.60 -6.02 -6.35
N ALA A 100 5.06 -4.83 -5.99
CA ALA A 100 5.84 -3.98 -6.87
C ALA A 100 7.17 -4.63 -7.30
N ARG A 101 7.59 -4.34 -8.53
CA ARG A 101 8.87 -4.79 -9.12
C ARG A 101 9.63 -3.61 -9.71
N GLY A 102 10.84 -3.84 -10.24
CA GLY A 102 11.81 -2.87 -10.79
C GLY A 102 11.44 -1.38 -11.00
N GLN A 103 10.29 -1.08 -11.60
CA GLN A 103 9.79 0.28 -11.85
C GLN A 103 9.28 1.00 -10.58
N GLN A 104 8.87 0.23 -9.57
CA GLN A 104 8.15 0.65 -8.36
C GLN A 104 6.85 1.39 -8.65
N ASP A 105 5.91 1.31 -7.72
CA ASP A 105 4.53 1.72 -7.97
C ASP A 105 4.06 2.78 -6.96
N TYR A 106 4.97 3.56 -6.36
CA TYR A 106 4.63 4.53 -5.30
C TYR A 106 3.60 5.55 -5.79
N PHE A 107 3.83 6.21 -6.93
CA PHE A 107 2.87 7.17 -7.50
C PHE A 107 1.57 6.50 -7.91
N GLN A 108 1.64 5.34 -8.56
CA GLN A 108 0.43 4.60 -8.95
C GLN A 108 -0.41 4.23 -7.72
N SER A 109 0.24 3.86 -6.62
CA SER A 109 -0.41 3.46 -5.37
C SER A 109 -1.00 4.66 -4.62
N THR A 110 -0.25 5.77 -4.53
CA THR A 110 -0.62 6.94 -3.70
C THR A 110 -1.44 8.01 -4.43
N ARG A 111 -1.25 8.14 -5.75
CA ARG A 111 -1.92 9.13 -6.60
C ARG A 111 -3.00 8.52 -7.48
N GLY A 112 -2.88 7.22 -7.78
CA GLY A 112 -3.78 6.51 -8.69
C GLY A 112 -3.46 6.75 -10.17
N GLY A 113 -4.40 6.38 -11.04
CA GLY A 113 -4.41 6.60 -12.48
C GLY A 113 -5.80 6.58 -13.12
N GLY A 114 -6.86 6.46 -12.31
CA GLY A 114 -8.27 6.52 -12.69
C GLY A 114 -8.82 7.95 -12.64
N HIS A 115 -10.11 8.11 -12.96
CA HIS A 115 -10.79 9.40 -12.99
C HIS A 115 -11.47 9.77 -11.66
N GLY A 116 -11.77 11.07 -11.51
CA GLY A 116 -12.52 11.59 -10.38
C GLY A 116 -11.70 11.77 -9.10
N ASP A 117 -12.36 12.28 -8.06
CA ASP A 117 -11.76 12.50 -6.75
C ASP A 117 -11.75 11.20 -5.94
N TYR A 118 -10.67 10.43 -6.08
CA TYR A 118 -10.49 9.18 -5.34
C TYR A 118 -9.06 9.02 -4.83
N ARG A 119 -8.95 8.27 -3.73
CA ARG A 119 -7.71 7.81 -3.10
C ARG A 119 -7.97 6.47 -2.45
N HIS A 120 -6.93 5.66 -2.31
CA HIS A 120 -6.94 4.42 -1.52
C HIS A 120 -6.01 4.59 -0.35
N ILE A 121 -6.38 4.03 0.81
CA ILE A 121 -5.42 3.85 1.90
C ILE A 121 -4.32 2.92 1.39
N VAL A 122 -3.05 3.30 1.53
CA VAL A 122 -1.90 2.51 1.08
C VAL A 122 -1.06 2.14 2.29
N LEU A 123 -1.05 0.85 2.63
CA LEU A 123 -0.27 0.29 3.73
C LEU A 123 1.02 -0.34 3.19
N ALA A 124 2.17 0.01 3.74
CA ALA A 124 3.49 -0.45 3.29
C ALA A 124 4.24 -1.21 4.39
N PRO A 125 4.03 -2.53 4.53
CA PRO A 125 4.76 -3.36 5.48
C PRO A 125 6.28 -3.35 5.27
N LEU A 126 6.99 -3.43 6.38
CA LEU A 126 8.44 -3.53 6.49
C LEU A 126 8.95 -4.96 6.24
N ASP A 127 8.21 -5.95 6.75
CA ASP A 127 8.55 -7.37 6.75
C ASP A 127 7.29 -8.25 6.76
N ILE A 128 7.47 -9.57 6.83
CA ILE A 128 6.37 -10.53 6.71
C ILE A 128 5.44 -10.48 7.93
N ALA A 129 5.97 -10.25 9.13
CA ALA A 129 5.17 -10.14 10.33
C ALA A 129 4.25 -8.90 10.26
N GLU A 130 4.80 -7.76 9.87
CA GLU A 130 3.99 -6.55 9.68
C GLU A 130 3.03 -6.69 8.49
N ALA A 131 3.40 -7.43 7.42
CA ALA A 131 2.51 -7.69 6.29
C ALA A 131 1.27 -8.51 6.70
N VAL A 132 1.42 -9.45 7.64
CA VAL A 132 0.28 -10.19 8.21
C VAL A 132 -0.65 -9.23 8.95
N GLU A 133 -0.11 -8.37 9.81
CA GLU A 133 -0.89 -7.41 10.59
C GLU A 133 -1.61 -6.40 9.68
N LEU A 134 -0.87 -5.77 8.76
CA LEU A 134 -1.39 -4.75 7.86
C LEU A 134 -2.35 -5.30 6.82
N THR A 135 -2.23 -6.57 6.42
CA THR A 135 -3.24 -7.21 5.57
C THR A 135 -4.57 -7.33 6.29
N GLN A 136 -4.57 -7.79 7.54
CA GLN A 136 -5.80 -7.90 8.33
C GLN A 136 -6.39 -6.52 8.63
N LEU A 137 -5.55 -5.55 8.98
CA LEU A 137 -5.93 -4.15 9.14
C LEU A 137 -6.54 -3.60 7.84
N GLY A 138 -5.97 -3.94 6.69
CA GLY A 138 -6.47 -3.49 5.39
C GLY A 138 -7.92 -3.92 5.13
N PHE A 139 -8.28 -5.17 5.46
CA PHE A 139 -9.67 -5.62 5.37
C PHE A 139 -10.60 -4.92 6.38
N HIS A 140 -10.10 -4.65 7.59
CA HIS A 140 -10.87 -3.89 8.59
C HIS A 140 -11.13 -2.45 8.11
N LEU A 141 -10.09 -1.73 7.70
CA LEU A 141 -10.18 -0.36 7.20
C LEU A 141 -11.04 -0.27 5.94
N ALA A 142 -10.95 -1.26 5.05
CA ALA A 142 -11.77 -1.30 3.84
C ALA A 142 -13.26 -1.32 4.19
N ASP A 143 -13.67 -2.17 5.14
CA ASP A 143 -15.05 -2.25 5.63
C ASP A 143 -15.46 -1.01 6.44
N GLN A 144 -14.58 -0.50 7.32
CA GLN A 144 -14.83 0.66 8.17
C GLN A 144 -15.13 1.90 7.32
N TRP A 145 -14.30 2.16 6.31
CA TRP A 145 -14.40 3.36 5.48
C TRP A 145 -15.20 3.14 4.20
N ARG A 146 -15.61 1.90 3.90
CA ARG A 146 -16.21 1.52 2.61
C ARG A 146 -15.41 2.14 1.45
N SER A 147 -14.10 1.90 1.47
CA SER A 147 -13.11 2.47 0.55
C SER A 147 -12.02 1.44 0.28
N PRO A 148 -11.45 1.38 -0.93
CA PRO A 148 -10.39 0.43 -1.18
C PRO A 148 -9.12 0.69 -0.36
N VAL A 149 -8.45 -0.39 0.02
CA VAL A 149 -7.16 -0.37 0.72
C VAL A 149 -6.15 -1.18 -0.08
N LEU A 150 -5.01 -0.58 -0.37
CA LEU A 150 -3.89 -1.20 -1.06
C LEU A 150 -2.81 -1.61 -0.05
N VAL A 151 -2.39 -2.87 -0.10
CA VAL A 151 -1.22 -3.38 0.62
C VAL A 151 -0.05 -3.42 -0.37
N TYR A 152 0.93 -2.56 -0.13
CA TYR A 152 2.14 -2.41 -0.95
C TYR A 152 3.23 -3.36 -0.47
N GLY A 153 3.52 -4.37 -1.27
CA GLY A 153 4.68 -5.23 -1.15
C GLY A 153 5.64 -5.05 -2.32
N ASP A 154 6.72 -5.81 -2.29
CA ASP A 154 7.71 -5.87 -3.36
C ASP A 154 8.25 -7.30 -3.52
N TYR A 155 9.18 -7.48 -4.47
CA TYR A 155 9.80 -8.78 -4.72
C TYR A 155 10.40 -9.42 -3.45
N LEU A 156 11.06 -8.63 -2.60
CA LEU A 156 11.72 -9.14 -1.40
C LEU A 156 10.68 -9.61 -0.39
N LEU A 157 9.62 -8.83 -0.16
CA LEU A 157 8.54 -9.23 0.72
C LEU A 157 7.88 -10.51 0.23
N ALA A 158 7.58 -10.60 -1.06
CA ALA A 158 6.87 -11.72 -1.66
C ALA A 158 7.63 -13.05 -1.54
N HIS A 159 8.97 -13.04 -1.65
CA HIS A 159 9.80 -14.26 -1.78
C HIS A 159 10.68 -14.58 -0.56
N THR A 160 10.68 -13.73 0.47
CA THR A 160 11.41 -14.04 1.70
C THR A 160 10.65 -15.09 2.51
N ASN A 161 11.39 -15.96 3.21
CA ASN A 161 10.82 -16.94 4.13
C ASN A 161 11.17 -16.56 5.57
N GLU A 162 10.15 -16.38 6.40
CA GLU A 162 10.32 -16.13 7.84
C GLU A 162 9.37 -17.02 8.67
N ALA A 163 9.71 -17.23 9.94
CA ALA A 163 8.81 -17.85 10.91
C ALA A 163 7.83 -16.78 11.40
N VAL A 164 6.56 -16.93 11.06
CA VAL A 164 5.49 -15.97 11.35
C VAL A 164 4.26 -16.67 11.88
N SER A 165 3.52 -16.01 12.77
CA SER A 165 2.23 -16.46 13.28
C SER A 165 1.13 -15.67 12.60
N VAL A 166 0.09 -16.36 12.12
CA VAL A 166 -1.06 -15.75 11.43
C VAL A 166 -2.30 -15.98 12.28
N GLU A 167 -2.40 -15.24 13.38
CA GLU A 167 -3.57 -15.26 14.26
C GLU A 167 -4.54 -14.12 13.91
N PRO A 168 -5.86 -14.32 14.10
CA PRO A 168 -6.84 -13.26 13.92
C PRO A 168 -6.60 -12.10 14.87
N ILE A 169 -6.62 -10.88 14.34
CA ILE A 169 -6.51 -9.64 15.12
C ILE A 169 -7.89 -8.99 15.22
N ASP A 170 -8.31 -8.67 16.45
CA ASP A 170 -9.54 -7.92 16.71
C ASP A 170 -9.25 -6.41 16.65
N PHE A 171 -9.77 -5.76 15.62
CA PHE A 171 -9.68 -4.31 15.42
C PHE A 171 -10.95 -3.56 15.88
N GLY A 172 -11.93 -4.28 16.45
CA GLY A 172 -13.20 -3.73 16.92
C GLY A 172 -14.35 -3.85 15.91
N ASP A 173 -15.49 -3.27 16.31
CA ASP A 173 -16.76 -3.40 15.61
C ASP A 173 -16.75 -2.69 14.25
N LEU A 174 -17.45 -3.28 13.29
CA LEU A 174 -17.60 -2.74 11.93
C LEU A 174 -19.03 -2.28 11.65
N PRO A 175 -19.21 -1.29 10.76
CA PRO A 175 -20.54 -0.87 10.32
C PRO A 175 -21.32 -2.02 9.66
N ALA A 176 -22.65 -1.98 9.80
CA ALA A 176 -23.53 -2.93 9.13
C ALA A 176 -23.50 -2.76 7.60
N LYS A 177 -23.58 -3.87 6.86
CA LYS A 177 -23.55 -3.90 5.38
C LYS A 177 -24.93 -3.73 4.76
N ASP A 178 -25.67 -2.71 5.20
CA ASP A 178 -27.05 -2.44 4.73
C ASP A 178 -27.13 -1.97 3.27
N TRP A 179 -25.98 -1.71 2.65
CA TRP A 179 -25.83 -1.36 1.24
C TRP A 179 -25.73 -2.58 0.31
N ALA A 180 -25.36 -3.76 0.84
CA ALA A 180 -25.06 -4.95 0.05
C ALA A 180 -26.30 -5.47 -0.68
N VAL A 181 -26.16 -5.86 -1.96
CA VAL A 181 -27.28 -6.45 -2.71
C VAL A 181 -27.63 -7.83 -2.17
N ASP A 182 -28.92 -8.10 -2.06
CA ASP A 182 -29.49 -9.29 -1.40
C ASP A 182 -30.44 -10.08 -2.32
N GLY A 183 -30.44 -9.78 -3.62
CA GLY A 183 -31.35 -10.37 -4.60
C GLY A 183 -32.78 -9.83 -4.58
N SER A 184 -33.05 -8.77 -3.82
CA SER A 184 -34.35 -8.09 -3.84
C SER A 184 -34.72 -7.54 -5.23
N LEU A 185 -35.98 -7.76 -5.63
CA LEU A 185 -36.47 -7.42 -6.96
C LEU A 185 -36.81 -5.93 -7.10
N ALA A 186 -36.54 -5.39 -8.29
CA ALA A 186 -36.94 -4.03 -8.68
C ALA A 186 -38.47 -3.85 -8.59
N GLY A 187 -38.93 -2.64 -8.26
CA GLY A 187 -40.35 -2.31 -8.12
C GLY A 187 -40.97 -2.65 -6.75
N THR A 188 -40.23 -3.35 -5.87
CA THR A 188 -40.69 -3.67 -4.50
C THR A 188 -40.44 -2.54 -3.48
N GLY A 189 -39.78 -1.44 -3.89
CA GLY A 189 -39.31 -0.38 -3.00
C GLY A 189 -38.14 -0.76 -2.10
N ARG A 190 -37.72 -2.04 -2.08
CA ARG A 190 -36.65 -2.58 -1.23
C ARG A 190 -35.35 -2.90 -1.98
N SER A 191 -35.37 -2.83 -3.32
CA SER A 191 -34.20 -3.16 -4.13
C SER A 191 -33.03 -2.24 -3.84
N ARG A 192 -31.89 -2.82 -3.47
CA ARG A 192 -30.64 -2.08 -3.31
C ARG A 192 -29.99 -1.83 -4.67
N SER A 193 -29.20 -0.76 -4.74
CA SER A 193 -28.47 -0.38 -5.93
C SER A 193 -27.14 0.22 -5.48
N ILE A 194 -26.05 -0.30 -6.03
CA ILE A 194 -24.73 0.26 -5.85
C ILE A 194 -24.47 1.12 -7.09
N SER A 195 -24.24 2.41 -6.87
CA SER A 195 -23.99 3.36 -7.94
C SER A 195 -22.77 4.21 -7.58
N PRO A 196 -21.79 4.31 -8.48
CA PRO A 196 -20.65 5.22 -8.30
C PRO A 196 -21.05 6.70 -8.36
N LEU A 197 -22.26 6.99 -8.86
CA LEU A 197 -22.78 8.34 -9.01
C LEU A 197 -23.82 8.71 -7.93
N GLY A 198 -24.02 7.85 -6.92
CA GLY A 198 -25.02 8.08 -5.88
C GLY A 198 -26.45 8.18 -6.41
N LEU A 199 -26.70 7.58 -7.58
CA LEU A 199 -28.02 7.54 -8.19
C LEU A 199 -28.84 6.40 -7.59
N GLY A 200 -30.05 6.74 -7.13
CA GLY A 200 -31.00 5.77 -6.63
C GLY A 200 -31.95 5.23 -7.69
N LYS A 201 -32.98 4.51 -7.24
CA LYS A 201 -34.09 4.01 -8.06
C LYS A 201 -35.37 4.75 -7.67
N THR A 202 -36.40 4.67 -8.50
CA THR A 202 -37.73 5.23 -8.17
C THR A 202 -38.21 4.72 -6.80
N GLY A 203 -38.49 5.63 -5.87
CA GLY A 203 -38.89 5.32 -4.49
C GLY A 203 -37.74 5.25 -3.46
N ASN A 204 -36.49 5.35 -3.91
CA ASN A 204 -35.29 5.54 -3.07
C ASN A 204 -34.23 6.29 -3.91
N GLU A 205 -34.37 7.61 -4.01
CA GLU A 205 -33.74 8.43 -5.06
C GLU A 205 -32.22 8.64 -4.90
N GLY A 206 -31.61 8.12 -3.83
CA GLY A 206 -30.18 8.30 -3.56
C GLY A 206 -29.82 9.76 -3.24
N PRO A 207 -28.56 10.04 -2.87
CA PRO A 207 -28.09 11.40 -2.56
C PRO A 207 -28.07 12.33 -3.79
N GLY A 208 -28.02 11.78 -5.01
CA GLY A 208 -27.72 12.51 -6.23
C GLY A 208 -26.23 12.78 -6.40
N ILE A 209 -25.81 13.04 -7.65
CA ILE A 209 -24.39 13.05 -8.05
C ILE A 209 -23.56 14.03 -7.23
N GLU A 210 -23.96 15.30 -7.14
CA GLU A 210 -23.16 16.31 -6.45
C GLU A 210 -22.98 15.99 -4.96
N ARG A 211 -24.06 15.63 -4.27
CA ARG A 211 -24.01 15.31 -2.85
C ARG A 211 -23.15 14.08 -2.58
N HIS A 212 -23.27 13.05 -3.42
CA HIS A 212 -22.49 11.83 -3.32
C HIS A 212 -20.98 12.10 -3.42
N LEU A 213 -20.56 12.85 -4.44
CA LEU A 213 -19.15 13.17 -4.64
C LEU A 213 -18.58 14.05 -3.51
N ARG A 214 -19.39 14.98 -2.96
CA ARG A 214 -18.99 15.77 -1.77
C ARG A 214 -18.82 14.90 -0.52
N GLN A 215 -19.71 13.92 -0.30
CA GLN A 215 -19.60 12.98 0.81
C GLN A 215 -18.35 12.11 0.71
N ILE A 216 -17.98 11.68 -0.50
CA ILE A 216 -16.72 10.96 -0.73
C ILE A 216 -15.53 11.86 -0.40
N ALA A 217 -15.50 13.10 -0.87
CA ALA A 217 -14.42 14.03 -0.56
C ALA A 217 -14.27 14.30 0.96
N GLU A 218 -15.39 14.48 1.67
CA GLU A 218 -15.42 14.63 3.14
C GLU A 218 -14.85 13.38 3.83
N LYS A 219 -15.26 12.18 3.38
CA LYS A 219 -14.75 10.90 3.89
C LYS A 219 -13.24 10.74 3.65
N LEU A 220 -12.74 11.09 2.47
CA LEU A 220 -11.30 11.05 2.18
C LEU A 220 -10.51 11.99 3.09
N ALA A 221 -11.04 13.16 3.42
CA ALA A 221 -10.44 14.10 4.38
C ALA A 221 -10.51 13.60 5.85
N GLU A 222 -11.49 12.76 6.18
CA GLU A 222 -11.54 12.05 7.48
C GLU A 222 -10.49 10.95 7.56
N ILE A 223 -10.40 10.11 6.51
CA ILE A 223 -9.36 9.08 6.37
C ILE A 223 -7.98 9.73 6.50
N GLU A 224 -7.75 10.86 5.82
CA GLU A 224 -6.45 11.54 5.85
C GLU A 224 -6.01 11.95 7.26
N ARG A 225 -6.97 12.34 8.12
CA ARG A 225 -6.69 12.71 9.51
C ARG A 225 -6.56 11.51 10.44
N ALA A 226 -7.30 10.44 10.18
CA ALA A 226 -7.41 9.30 11.08
C ALA A 226 -6.39 8.19 10.81
N GLU A 227 -5.97 8.03 9.55
CA GLU A 227 -5.31 6.80 9.10
C GLU A 227 -3.82 6.97 8.77
N ALA A 228 -3.23 8.13 9.06
CA ALA A 228 -1.79 8.35 8.89
C ALA A 228 -0.99 7.59 9.96
N ARG A 229 -0.07 6.71 9.53
CA ARG A 229 0.75 5.87 10.41
C ARG A 229 2.22 6.00 10.05
N VAL A 230 3.06 6.04 11.07
CA VAL A 230 4.50 6.30 10.95
C VAL A 230 5.26 5.65 12.09
N GLU A 231 6.44 5.14 11.78
CA GLU A 231 7.47 4.78 12.74
C GLU A 231 8.62 5.78 12.61
N SER A 232 9.19 6.25 13.71
CA SER A 232 10.39 7.07 13.70
C SER A 232 11.28 6.73 14.88
N ALA A 233 12.59 6.88 14.70
CA ALA A 233 13.53 6.78 15.80
C ALA A 233 14.71 7.76 15.63
N HIS A 234 15.29 8.13 16.76
CA HIS A 234 16.45 9.00 16.87
C HIS A 234 16.28 10.33 16.13
N VAL A 235 15.09 10.93 16.15
CA VAL A 235 14.80 12.20 15.44
C VAL A 235 15.06 13.45 16.28
N ASP A 236 14.99 13.35 17.62
CA ASP A 236 15.07 14.50 18.53
C ASP A 236 16.40 15.28 18.48
N ASP A 237 17.51 14.59 18.22
CA ASP A 237 18.87 15.15 18.15
C ASP A 237 19.53 14.97 16.78
N ALA A 238 18.76 14.51 15.78
CA ALA A 238 19.29 14.19 14.45
C ALA A 238 19.77 15.44 13.71
N GLU A 239 21.00 15.39 13.20
CA GLU A 239 21.50 16.38 12.23
C GLU A 239 21.18 15.95 10.79
N THR A 240 20.81 14.68 10.59
CA THR A 240 20.35 14.12 9.31
C THR A 240 19.21 13.15 9.56
N VAL A 241 18.12 13.26 8.80
CA VAL A 241 17.00 12.31 8.89
C VAL A 241 16.87 11.57 7.58
N VAL A 242 16.71 10.25 7.63
CA VAL A 242 16.47 9.41 6.44
C VAL A 242 15.01 8.95 6.42
N VAL A 243 14.32 9.21 5.31
CA VAL A 243 12.96 8.73 5.07
C VAL A 243 12.99 7.56 4.09
N ALA A 244 12.40 6.43 4.48
CA ALA A 244 12.29 5.23 3.66
C ALA A 244 10.96 4.52 3.96
N PHE A 245 10.43 3.73 3.04
CA PHE A 245 9.19 2.97 3.23
C PHE A 245 9.33 1.51 2.78
N GLY A 246 8.36 0.68 3.13
CA GLY A 246 8.31 -0.73 2.71
C GLY A 246 9.51 -1.53 3.18
N THR A 247 9.84 -2.61 2.47
CA THR A 247 11.02 -3.45 2.82
C THR A 247 12.36 -2.71 2.76
N PRO A 248 12.62 -1.74 1.86
CA PRO A 248 13.86 -0.96 1.88
C PRO A 248 14.12 -0.25 3.21
N ALA A 249 13.05 0.16 3.92
CA ALA A 249 13.18 0.78 5.23
C ALA A 249 13.78 -0.15 6.29
N LYS A 250 13.72 -1.48 6.11
CA LYS A 250 14.30 -2.48 7.04
C LYS A 250 15.82 -2.31 7.11
N PHE A 251 16.44 -2.14 5.95
CA PHE A 251 17.88 -1.95 5.82
C PHE A 251 18.31 -0.55 6.25
N VAL A 252 17.52 0.48 5.92
CA VAL A 252 17.77 1.84 6.40
C VAL A 252 17.72 1.89 7.93
N ARG A 253 16.71 1.27 8.56
CA ARG A 253 16.63 1.17 10.03
C ARG A 253 17.88 0.52 10.61
N TYR A 254 18.28 -0.63 10.08
CA TYR A 254 19.51 -1.31 10.51
C TYR A 254 20.75 -0.41 10.42
N VAL A 255 20.95 0.25 9.29
CA VAL A 255 22.09 1.15 9.05
C VAL A 255 22.07 2.36 9.98
N VAL A 256 20.90 2.93 10.26
CA VAL A 256 20.79 4.07 11.19
C VAL A 256 21.16 3.66 12.61
N GLU A 257 20.77 2.46 13.06
CA GLU A 257 21.21 1.92 14.35
C GLU A 257 22.73 1.73 14.42
N GLU A 258 23.37 1.22 13.35
CA GLU A 258 24.84 1.10 13.30
C GLU A 258 25.53 2.46 13.36
N LEU A 259 25.06 3.44 12.57
CA LEU A 259 25.62 4.79 12.58
C LEU A 259 25.44 5.48 13.94
N ARG A 260 24.32 5.24 14.62
CA ARG A 260 24.08 5.72 15.99
C ARG A 260 25.03 5.08 16.99
N ALA A 261 25.33 3.78 16.86
CA ALA A 261 26.33 3.11 17.68
C ALA A 261 27.75 3.68 17.47
N ASP A 262 28.04 4.16 16.25
CA ASP A 262 29.29 4.86 15.92
C ASP A 262 29.31 6.34 16.37
N GLY A 263 28.21 6.85 16.93
CA GLY A 263 28.08 8.21 17.45
C GLY A 263 27.64 9.26 16.43
N GLU A 264 27.24 8.85 15.22
CA GLU A 264 26.71 9.76 14.20
C GLU A 264 25.24 10.12 14.51
N LYS A 265 24.85 11.38 14.32
CA LYS A 265 23.51 11.87 14.68
C LYS A 265 22.51 11.74 13.52
N VAL A 266 22.16 10.50 13.21
CA VAL A 266 21.25 10.17 12.10
C VAL A 266 19.92 9.63 12.65
N GLY A 267 18.79 10.25 12.28
CA GLY A 267 17.45 9.74 12.57
C GLY A 267 16.82 9.04 11.37
N TYR A 268 15.73 8.30 11.59
CA TYR A 268 14.91 7.79 10.50
C TYR A 268 13.42 7.99 10.73
N VAL A 269 12.69 8.08 9.62
CA VAL A 269 11.23 8.09 9.55
C VAL A 269 10.78 7.07 8.52
N ARG A 270 9.86 6.20 8.91
CA ARG A 270 9.21 5.21 8.05
C ARG A 270 7.72 5.45 7.99
N PRO A 271 7.19 5.99 6.87
CA PRO A 271 5.76 5.97 6.59
C PRO A 271 5.27 4.52 6.52
N ILE A 272 4.33 4.16 7.41
CA ILE A 272 3.60 2.89 7.35
C ILE A 272 2.42 3.04 6.39
N THR A 273 1.83 4.23 6.35
CA THR A 273 0.86 4.62 5.32
C THR A 273 1.50 5.54 4.29
N LEU A 274 1.40 5.19 3.01
CA LEU A 274 1.90 6.02 1.90
C LEU A 274 0.85 7.01 1.40
N TRP A 275 -0.43 6.62 1.52
CA TRP A 275 -1.55 7.55 1.58
C TRP A 275 -2.53 7.03 2.64
N PRO A 276 -3.03 7.89 3.56
CA PRO A 276 -2.57 9.25 3.76
C PRO A 276 -1.13 9.29 4.27
N TYR A 277 -0.35 10.23 3.73
CA TYR A 277 1.07 10.36 4.04
C TYR A 277 1.24 11.11 5.38
N PRO A 278 2.16 10.70 6.28
CA PRO A 278 2.30 11.29 7.60
C PRO A 278 3.08 12.62 7.59
N TYR A 279 2.56 13.63 6.88
CA TYR A 279 3.23 14.93 6.68
C TYR A 279 3.61 15.62 8.01
N ALA A 280 2.77 15.53 9.04
CA ALA A 280 3.05 16.16 10.34
C ALA A 280 4.32 15.58 11.00
N ALA A 281 4.44 14.25 11.02
CA ALA A 281 5.59 13.56 11.61
C ALA A 281 6.87 13.78 10.80
N VAL A 282 6.78 13.78 9.46
CA VAL A 282 7.93 14.08 8.59
C VAL A 282 8.41 15.53 8.81
N ARG A 283 7.49 16.48 8.94
CA ARG A 283 7.83 17.88 9.24
C ARG A 283 8.50 18.01 10.60
N GLU A 284 7.94 17.36 11.63
CA GLU A 284 8.48 17.39 12.99
C GLU A 284 9.87 16.77 13.06
N ALA A 285 10.08 15.60 12.45
CA ALA A 285 11.37 14.94 12.41
C ALA A 285 12.44 15.77 11.67
N ALA A 286 12.05 16.56 10.67
CA ALA A 286 12.97 17.44 9.97
C ALA A 286 13.38 18.68 10.78
N GLN A 287 12.69 19.00 11.88
CA GLN A 287 13.04 20.15 12.71
C GLN A 287 14.40 19.94 13.38
N GLY A 288 15.36 20.81 13.06
CA GLY A 288 16.73 20.72 13.59
C GLY A 288 17.67 19.88 12.74
N ALA A 289 17.16 19.09 11.79
CA ALA A 289 17.99 18.40 10.81
C ALA A 289 18.59 19.41 9.81
N ARG A 290 19.86 19.19 9.43
CA ARG A 290 20.53 19.97 8.38
C ARG A 290 20.13 19.51 6.98
N VAL A 291 19.73 18.25 6.85
CA VAL A 291 19.37 17.62 5.57
C VAL A 291 18.46 16.42 5.81
N VAL A 292 17.53 16.18 4.89
CA VAL A 292 16.69 14.98 4.85
C VAL A 292 17.07 14.14 3.63
N GLY A 293 17.44 12.88 3.86
CA GLY A 293 17.70 11.89 2.83
C GLY A 293 16.45 11.09 2.51
N VAL A 294 16.17 10.83 1.23
CA VAL A 294 15.08 9.95 0.80
C VAL A 294 15.67 8.69 0.19
N PHE A 295 15.44 7.57 0.85
CA PHE A 295 15.86 6.25 0.38
C PHE A 295 14.65 5.45 -0.11
N GLU A 296 14.63 5.21 -1.41
CA GLU A 296 13.61 4.44 -2.11
C GLU A 296 14.24 3.71 -3.30
N LEU A 297 13.59 2.65 -3.78
CA LEU A 297 14.08 1.85 -4.92
C LEU A 297 13.56 2.37 -6.28
N CYS A 298 13.22 3.65 -6.34
CA CYS A 298 12.76 4.31 -7.56
C CYS A 298 13.50 5.64 -7.78
N ALA A 299 13.30 6.27 -8.93
CA ALA A 299 14.03 7.47 -9.33
C ALA A 299 13.43 8.79 -8.79
N GLY A 300 12.87 8.81 -7.58
CA GLY A 300 12.30 10.00 -6.98
C GLY A 300 10.77 10.05 -7.01
N GLN A 301 10.07 9.03 -6.51
CA GLN A 301 8.60 9.07 -6.41
C GLN A 301 8.15 9.60 -5.03
N MET A 302 8.58 8.99 -3.92
CA MET A 302 8.22 9.45 -2.57
C MET A 302 8.84 10.80 -2.22
N ILE A 303 9.94 11.19 -2.87
CA ILE A 303 10.64 12.44 -2.59
C ILE A 303 9.72 13.68 -2.66
N ASP A 304 8.68 13.63 -3.49
CA ASP A 304 7.70 14.72 -3.59
C ASP A 304 6.88 14.86 -2.31
N ASP A 305 6.43 13.76 -1.70
CA ASP A 305 5.73 13.79 -0.41
C ASP A 305 6.64 14.21 0.73
N VAL A 306 7.91 13.79 0.70
CA VAL A 306 8.91 14.24 1.68
C VAL A 306 9.12 15.74 1.57
N ARG A 307 9.30 16.27 0.35
CA ARG A 307 9.43 17.72 0.10
C ARG A 307 8.20 18.48 0.56
N LEU A 308 7.00 17.97 0.29
CA LEU A 308 5.75 18.58 0.74
C LEU A 308 5.64 18.59 2.28
N GLY A 309 6.07 17.54 2.95
CA GLY A 309 6.07 17.46 4.42
C GLY A 309 7.10 18.39 5.06
N VAL A 310 8.34 18.37 4.55
CA VAL A 310 9.47 19.16 5.06
C VAL A 310 9.32 20.65 4.74
N GLY A 311 8.75 21.01 3.59
CA GLY A 311 8.71 22.38 3.10
C GLY A 311 10.03 22.82 2.46
N HIS A 312 10.37 24.10 2.61
CA HIS A 312 11.56 24.71 1.97
C HIS A 312 12.75 24.93 2.92
N ASP A 313 12.57 24.65 4.21
CA ASP A 313 13.53 25.03 5.25
C ASP A 313 14.73 24.08 5.32
N VAL A 314 14.53 22.80 5.00
CA VAL A 314 15.57 21.77 5.06
C VAL A 314 15.76 21.15 3.67
N PRO A 315 16.99 21.06 3.15
CA PRO A 315 17.27 20.38 1.89
C PRO A 315 16.82 18.91 1.93
N VAL A 316 16.10 18.49 0.88
CA VAL A 316 15.68 17.09 0.67
C VAL A 316 16.47 16.49 -0.50
N VAL A 317 17.22 15.42 -0.24
CA VAL A 317 18.13 14.79 -1.19
C VAL A 317 17.74 13.33 -1.40
N GLY A 318 17.57 12.92 -2.66
CA GLY A 318 17.42 11.51 -3.00
C GLY A 318 18.73 10.77 -2.78
N ILE A 319 18.74 9.82 -1.84
CA ILE A 319 19.87 8.92 -1.60
C ILE A 319 19.58 7.50 -2.04
N GLY A 320 18.34 7.18 -2.41
CA GLY A 320 17.96 5.96 -3.10
C GLY A 320 18.20 6.02 -4.61
N GLY A 321 17.51 5.16 -5.34
CA GLY A 321 17.55 5.08 -6.79
C GLY A 321 17.03 3.74 -7.31
N ILE A 322 16.97 3.60 -8.63
CA ILE A 322 16.58 2.33 -9.25
C ILE A 322 17.68 1.29 -8.99
N SER A 323 17.28 0.13 -8.47
CA SER A 323 18.19 -0.99 -8.27
C SER A 323 17.46 -2.31 -8.47
N THR A 324 17.93 -3.11 -9.42
CA THR A 324 17.41 -4.44 -9.73
C THR A 324 18.56 -5.43 -9.90
N ASP A 325 18.24 -6.71 -9.78
CA ASP A 325 19.15 -7.74 -10.27
C ASP A 325 19.23 -7.72 -11.82
N GLY A 326 20.04 -8.59 -12.41
CA GLY A 326 20.20 -8.67 -13.87
C GLY A 326 18.95 -9.20 -14.59
N SER A 327 18.06 -9.91 -13.88
CA SER A 327 16.80 -10.37 -14.44
C SER A 327 15.71 -9.29 -14.47
N GLY A 328 15.84 -8.24 -13.63
CA GLY A 328 14.78 -7.26 -13.38
C GLY A 328 13.71 -7.76 -12.40
N PHE A 329 13.84 -9.00 -11.93
CA PHE A 329 12.92 -9.72 -11.05
C PHE A 329 13.63 -10.21 -9.79
N GLY A 330 14.53 -9.40 -9.24
CA GLY A 330 15.27 -9.75 -8.04
C GLY A 330 15.80 -8.54 -7.29
N VAL A 331 16.53 -8.82 -6.21
CA VAL A 331 17.10 -7.81 -5.32
C VAL A 331 18.31 -7.15 -5.97
N GLY A 332 18.25 -5.83 -6.12
CA GLY A 332 19.37 -5.04 -6.63
C GLY A 332 20.44 -4.76 -5.56
N PRO A 333 21.66 -4.40 -5.98
CA PRO A 333 22.78 -4.14 -5.08
C PRO A 333 22.54 -2.99 -4.08
N LEU A 334 21.60 -2.08 -4.35
CA LEU A 334 21.35 -0.94 -3.45
C LEU A 334 20.75 -1.36 -2.10
N LEU A 335 20.24 -2.60 -1.97
CA LEU A 335 19.78 -3.15 -0.70
C LEU A 335 20.92 -3.72 0.17
N ASP A 336 22.18 -3.64 -0.28
CA ASP A 336 23.33 -3.92 0.57
C ASP A 336 23.48 -2.85 1.67
N ALA A 337 23.55 -3.29 2.93
CA ALA A 337 23.64 -2.40 4.08
C ALA A 337 24.90 -1.52 4.06
N GLU A 338 26.04 -2.01 3.56
CA GLU A 338 27.27 -1.21 3.46
C GLU A 338 27.10 -0.05 2.47
N ILE A 339 26.44 -0.33 1.34
CA ILE A 339 26.14 0.69 0.32
C ILE A 339 25.17 1.74 0.89
N ILE A 340 24.13 1.31 1.59
CA ILE A 340 23.18 2.23 2.23
C ILE A 340 23.92 3.07 3.28
N ARG A 341 24.76 2.46 4.12
CA ARG A 341 25.56 3.13 5.14
C ARG A 341 26.46 4.19 4.56
N ASP A 342 27.22 3.88 3.51
CA ASP A 342 28.10 4.84 2.85
C ASP A 342 27.35 6.03 2.28
N ARG A 343 26.16 5.81 1.72
CA ARG A 343 25.30 6.88 1.18
C ARG A 343 24.72 7.77 2.26
N VAL A 344 24.20 7.18 3.34
CA VAL A 344 23.69 7.93 4.50
C VAL A 344 24.82 8.72 5.14
N LEU A 345 26.01 8.13 5.28
CA LEU A 345 27.17 8.78 5.87
C LEU A 345 27.72 9.91 4.98
N ALA A 346 27.74 9.73 3.66
CA ALA A 346 28.10 10.77 2.71
C ALA A 346 27.16 11.98 2.83
N LEU A 347 25.85 11.74 2.88
CA LEU A 347 24.84 12.76 3.14
C LEU A 347 25.08 13.47 4.48
N HIS A 348 25.27 12.69 5.55
CA HIS A 348 25.49 13.20 6.90
C HIS A 348 26.76 14.07 7.01
N ARG A 349 27.80 13.75 6.25
CA ARG A 349 29.06 14.51 6.22
C ARG A 349 29.06 15.67 5.22
N GLY A 350 28.02 15.78 4.38
CA GLY A 350 27.93 16.82 3.35
C GLY A 350 28.94 16.65 2.22
N VAL A 351 29.30 15.41 1.89
CA VAL A 351 30.15 15.07 0.74
C VAL A 351 29.30 14.50 -0.40
N ASP A 352 29.87 14.42 -1.60
CA ASP A 352 29.16 13.87 -2.76
C ASP A 352 28.73 12.42 -2.51
N LEU A 353 27.50 12.10 -2.92
CA LEU A 353 26.99 10.74 -2.84
C LEU A 353 27.82 9.84 -3.77
N PRO A 354 28.16 8.61 -3.35
CA PRO A 354 28.79 7.66 -4.26
C PRO A 354 27.87 7.40 -5.47
N PRO A 355 28.39 6.96 -6.62
CA PRO A 355 27.55 6.55 -7.73
C PRO A 355 26.63 5.40 -7.32
N LEU A 356 25.46 5.30 -7.95
CA LEU A 356 24.59 4.14 -7.75
C LEU A 356 25.29 2.87 -8.29
N PRO A 357 25.24 1.74 -7.56
CA PRO A 357 25.78 0.48 -8.06
C PRO A 357 25.01 0.06 -9.31
N VAL A 358 25.74 -0.29 -10.36
CA VAL A 358 25.17 -0.84 -11.60
C VAL A 358 25.36 -2.34 -11.58
N ASN A 359 24.32 -3.08 -11.94
CA ASN A 359 24.44 -4.52 -12.12
C ASN A 359 25.06 -4.79 -13.50
N ASP A 360 26.35 -5.10 -13.53
CA ASP A 360 27.09 -5.36 -14.77
C ASP A 360 26.80 -6.76 -15.38
N ARG A 361 25.90 -7.54 -14.78
CA ARG A 361 25.47 -8.84 -15.34
C ARG A 361 24.30 -8.62 -16.29
N ALA A 362 24.66 -8.49 -17.58
CA ALA A 362 23.73 -8.53 -18.72
C ALA A 362 23.13 -9.92 -18.95
#